data_AF-A0A6B3FH44-F1
#
_entry.id   AF-A0A6B3FH44-F1
#
_cell.length_a   1.000
_cell.length_b   1.000
_cell.length_c   1.000
_cell.angle_alpha   90.00
_cell.angle_beta   90.00
_cell.angle_gamma   90.00
#
_symmetry.space_group_name_H-M   'P 1'
#
loop_
_entity.id
_entity.type
_entity.pdbx_description
1 polymer ?
#
loop_
_entity_poly.entity_id
_entity_poly.type
_entity_poly.pdbx_seq_one_letter_code
_entity_poly.pdbx_strand_id
1 'polypeptide(L)' 'MNAEDLEMTEGEGPRCARVRDLIVHLLRTHPLVTHVGAITKFPNEAALALEIGGIDFEVIVEPA' A
#
# COMPACT_ATOMS: atom_id res chain seq x y z
N MET A 1 28.39 -1.45 4.94
CA MET A 1 27.04 -1.98 5.25
C MET A 1 26.58 -2.64 3.98
N ASN A 2 26.50 -3.97 3.96
CA ASN A 2 26.15 -4.72 2.77
C ASN A 2 24.65 -4.58 2.55
N ALA A 3 24.25 -4.19 1.34
CA ALA A 3 22.88 -4.27 0.90
C ALA A 3 22.55 -5.76 0.77
N GLU A 4 21.84 -6.29 1.76
CA GLU A 4 21.29 -7.63 1.69
C GLU A 4 20.22 -7.62 0.60
N ASP A 5 20.46 -8.42 -0.44
CA ASP A 5 19.55 -8.65 -1.55
C ASP A 5 18.20 -9.17 -1.02
N LEU A 6 17.16 -8.36 -1.19
CA LEU A 6 15.77 -8.77 -0.99
C LEU A 6 15.39 -9.77 -2.09
N GLU A 7 15.69 -11.04 -1.88
CA GLU A 7 15.18 -12.12 -2.74
C GLU A 7 13.64 -12.08 -2.76
N MET A 8 13.07 -11.82 -3.93
CA MET A 8 11.62 -11.74 -4.11
C MET A 8 11.07 -13.05 -4.66
N THR A 9 10.54 -13.90 -3.79
CA THR A 9 9.67 -15.02 -4.20
C THR A 9 8.43 -14.48 -4.92
N GLU A 10 8.16 -14.99 -6.12
CA GLU A 10 6.90 -14.78 -6.85
C GLU A 10 5.76 -15.38 -6.03
N GLY A 11 5.13 -14.56 -5.20
CA GLY A 11 4.04 -14.97 -4.32
C GLY A 11 2.67 -14.67 -4.94
N GLU A 12 1.74 -15.63 -4.76
CA GLU A 12 0.31 -15.54 -5.04
C GLU A 12 -0.37 -14.42 -4.22
N GLY A 13 -0.12 -13.16 -4.59
CA GLY A 13 -0.69 -11.97 -3.94
C GLY A 13 -1.08 -10.89 -4.94
N PRO A 14 -1.77 -9.82 -4.48
CA PRO A 14 -2.16 -8.71 -5.33
C PRO A 14 -0.95 -8.15 -6.09
N ARG A 15 -1.15 -7.82 -7.38
CA ARG A 15 -0.09 -7.15 -8.15
C ARG A 15 0.30 -5.88 -7.39
N CYS A 16 1.60 -5.65 -7.24
CA CYS A 16 2.16 -4.53 -6.49
C CYS A 16 1.96 -4.57 -4.96
N ALA A 17 1.68 -5.73 -4.34
CA ALA A 17 1.55 -5.84 -2.87
C ALA A 17 2.72 -5.24 -2.07
N ARG A 18 3.97 -5.40 -2.55
CA ARG A 18 5.15 -4.80 -1.89
C ARG A 18 5.16 -3.26 -1.99
N VAL A 19 4.72 -2.71 -3.12
CA VAL A 19 4.59 -1.24 -3.31
C VAL A 19 3.49 -0.69 -2.42
N ARG A 20 2.36 -1.40 -2.32
CA ARG A 20 1.28 -1.08 -1.37
C ARG A 20 1.81 -0.98 0.06
N ASP A 21 2.57 -1.99 0.50
CA ASP A 21 3.07 -2.03 1.88
C ASP A 21 4.04 -0.88 2.17
N LEU A 22 4.87 -0.51 1.20
CA LEU A 22 5.71 0.69 1.27
C LEU A 22 4.87 1.97 1.38
N ILE A 23 3.83 2.12 0.56
CA ILE A 23 2.92 3.27 0.59
C ILE A 23 2.21 3.36 1.94
N VAL A 24 1.71 2.23 2.47
CA VAL A 24 1.08 2.18 3.81
C VAL A 24 2.05 2.66 4.89
N HIS A 25 3.30 2.21 4.83
CA HIS A 25 4.31 2.65 5.80
C HIS A 25 4.52 4.17 5.73
N LEU A 26 4.68 4.74 4.53
CA LEU A 26 4.84 6.18 4.34
C LEU A 26 3.62 6.98 4.82
N LEU A 27 2.40 6.55 4.45
CA LEU A 27 1.16 7.24 4.83
C LEU A 27 0.97 7.25 6.35
N ARG A 28 1.29 6.16 7.05
CA ARG A 28 1.18 6.09 8.52
C ARG A 28 2.13 7.04 9.25
N THR A 29 3.20 7.48 8.61
CA THR A 29 4.13 8.46 9.18
C THR A 29 3.71 9.92 8.92
N HIS A 30 2.70 10.14 8.09
CA HIS A 30 2.29 11.47 7.69
C HIS A 30 1.28 12.07 8.68
N PRO A 31 1.52 13.28 9.23
CA PRO A 31 0.71 13.82 10.34
C PRO A 31 -0.75 14.15 9.99
N LEU A 32 -1.05 14.31 8.71
CA LEU A 32 -2.42 14.55 8.23
C LEU A 32 -3.23 13.27 7.96
N VAL A 33 -2.58 12.11 7.92
CA VAL A 33 -3.25 10.83 7.68
C VAL A 33 -3.74 10.29 9.02
N THR A 34 -5.07 10.20 9.16
CA THR A 34 -5.73 9.76 10.39
C THR A 34 -6.13 8.29 10.32
N HIS A 35 -6.32 7.74 9.11
CA HIS A 35 -6.65 6.34 8.89
C HIS A 35 -6.01 5.77 7.62
N VAL A 36 -5.63 4.49 7.67
CA VAL A 36 -5.20 3.70 6.50
C VAL A 36 -5.74 2.27 6.65
N GLY A 37 -6.57 1.83 5.71
CA GLY A 37 -7.21 0.52 5.67
C GLY A 37 -7.08 -0.15 4.30
N ALA A 38 -7.30 -1.45 4.24
CA ALA A 38 -7.30 -2.21 2.99
C ALA A 38 -8.70 -2.22 2.36
N ILE A 39 -8.77 -2.07 1.04
CA ILE A 39 -10.02 -2.25 0.28
C ILE A 39 -10.06 -3.69 -0.22
N THR A 40 -11.05 -4.47 0.22
CA THR A 40 -11.23 -5.88 -0.17
C THR A 40 -12.08 -6.06 -1.43
N LYS A 41 -12.65 -4.97 -1.96
CA LYS A 41 -13.50 -4.97 -3.16
C LYS A 41 -12.75 -5.39 -4.43
N PHE A 42 -11.43 -5.22 -4.47
CA PHE A 42 -10.58 -5.51 -5.62
C PHE A 42 -9.54 -6.59 -5.24
N PRO A 43 -9.89 -7.89 -5.33
CA PRO A 43 -9.09 -8.97 -4.75
C PRO A 43 -7.69 -9.13 -5.38
N ASN A 44 -7.49 -8.63 -6.60
CA ASN A 44 -6.22 -8.71 -7.33
C ASN A 44 -5.46 -7.38 -7.38
N GLU A 45 -6.01 -6.33 -6.77
CA GLU A 45 -5.42 -4.99 -6.79
C GLU A 45 -4.88 -4.59 -5.42
N ALA A 46 -3.83 -3.79 -5.46
CA ALA A 46 -3.31 -3.11 -4.29
C ALA A 46 -4.12 -1.84 -4.03
N ALA A 47 -5.28 -1.99 -3.37
CA ALA A 47 -6.18 -0.88 -3.06
C ALA A 47 -6.20 -0.52 -1.56
N LEU A 48 -6.19 0.78 -1.26
CA LEU A 48 -6.16 1.34 0.09
C LEU A 48 -7.27 2.37 0.27
N ALA A 49 -7.93 2.34 1.43
CA ALA A 49 -8.78 3.41 1.92
C ALA A 49 -7.97 4.25 2.90
N LEU A 50 -8.05 5.57 2.79
CA LEU A 50 -7.31 6.49 3.67
C LEU A 50 -8.17 7.70 4.01
N GLU A 51 -7.99 8.18 5.24
CA GLU A 51 -8.58 9.44 5.71
C GLU A 51 -7.45 10.46 5.88
N ILE A 52 -7.58 11.62 5.22
CA ILE A 52 -6.64 12.73 5.32
C ILE A 52 -7.42 13.99 5.70
N GLY A 53 -7.16 14.52 6.89
CA GLY A 53 -7.82 15.75 7.36
C GLY A 53 -9.35 15.67 7.38
N GLY A 54 -9.93 14.48 7.65
CA GLY A 54 -11.37 14.24 7.64
C GLY A 54 -11.98 14.03 6.25
N ILE A 55 -11.16 13.81 5.22
CA ILE A 55 -11.61 13.49 3.85
C ILE A 55 -11.18 12.07 3.51
N ASP A 56 -12.13 11.28 3.00
CA ASP A 56 -11.91 9.91 2.57
C ASP A 56 -11.39 9.82 1.13
N PHE A 57 -10.37 8.99 0.90
CA PHE A 57 -9.80 8.72 -0.41
C PHE A 57 -9.65 7.20 -0.63
N GLU A 58 -9.76 6.80 -1.89
CA GLU A 58 -9.37 5.47 -2.36
C GLU A 58 -8.10 5.62 -3.21
N VAL A 59 -7.07 4.84 -2.91
CA VAL A 59 -5.84 4.76 -3.69
C VAL A 59 -5.72 3.36 -4.27
N ILE A 60 -5.59 3.28 -5.59
CA ILE A 60 -5.38 2.04 -6.33
C ILE A 60 -3.98 2.07 -6.94
N VAL A 61 -3.19 1.04 -6.66
CA VAL A 61 -1.83 0.89 -7.21
C VAL A 61 -1.87 -0.11 -8.35
N GLU A 62 -1.72 0.39 -9.56
CA GLU A 62 -1.69 -0.41 -10.79
C GLU A 62 -0.27 -0.48 -11.37
N PRO A 63 0.12 -1.60 -12.00
CA PRO A 63 1.34 -1.65 -12.80
C PRO A 63 1.21 -0.78 -14.06
N ALA A 64 2.32 -0.18 -14.48
CA ALA A 64 2.41 0.65 -15.69
C ALA A 64 2.29 -0.14 -17.00
#